data_AF-A0A3C1Z872-F1
#
_entry.id   AF-A0A3C1Z872-F1
#
_cell.length_a   1.000
_cell.length_b   1.000
_cell.length_c   1.000
_cell.angle_alpha   90.00
_cell.angle_beta   90.00
_cell.angle_gamma   90.00
#
_symmetry.space_group_name_H-M   'P 1'
#
loop_
_entity.id
_entity.type
_entity.pdbx_description
1 polymer ?
#
loop_
_entity_poly.entity_id
_entity_poly.type
_entity_poly.pdbx_seq_one_letter_code
_entity_poly.pdbx_strand_id
1 'polypeptide(L)'
;MVQVPILMSPSQKRRLAQKAKAANLTMAELLREGGERYVPADDPTLLDHMAKQVIRETKKTLRAIDKTLALVAESEARMLALSKSRKKG
;
A
#
# COMPACT_ATOMS: atom_id res chain seq x y z
N MET A 1 -0.12 -38.62 4.68
CA MET A 1 -0.02 -37.50 5.66
C MET A 1 1.26 -37.68 6.46
N VAL A 2 2.01 -36.61 6.70
CA VAL A 2 3.26 -36.65 7.49
C VAL A 2 3.01 -35.94 8.82
N GLN A 3 3.46 -36.52 9.93
CA GLN A 3 3.39 -35.87 11.24
C GLN A 3 4.62 -34.99 11.45
N VAL A 4 4.40 -33.75 11.89
CA VAL A 4 5.47 -32.80 12.23
C VAL A 4 5.38 -32.48 13.72
N PRO A 5 6.27 -33.02 14.57
CA PRO A 5 6.29 -32.68 15.99
C PRO A 5 6.82 -31.25 16.20
N ILE A 6 6.07 -30.44 16.96
CA ILE A 6 6.43 -29.05 17.25
C ILE A 6 6.67 -28.90 18.75
N LEU A 7 7.91 -28.55 19.11
CA LEU A 7 8.28 -28.23 20.48
C LEU A 7 7.81 -26.82 20.85
N MET A 8 7.16 -26.70 21.99
CA MET A 8 6.67 -25.43 22.52
C MET A 8 6.66 -25.48 24.04
N SER A 9 6.88 -24.34 24.67
CA SER A 9 6.69 -24.20 26.11
C SER A 9 5.20 -24.35 26.47
N PRO A 10 4.87 -24.71 27.73
CA PRO A 10 3.49 -24.79 28.19
C PRO A 10 2.70 -23.49 27.98
N SER A 11 3.36 -22.34 28.12
CA SER A 11 2.73 -21.04 27.93
C SER A 11 2.42 -20.76 26.45
N GLN A 12 3.32 -21.13 25.53
CA GLN A 12 3.10 -21.01 24.09
C GLN A 12 1.91 -21.88 23.66
N LYS A 13 1.87 -23.14 24.11
CA LYS A 13 0.76 -24.06 23.83
C LYS A 13 -0.59 -23.47 24.27
N ARG A 14 -0.65 -22.93 25.49
CA ARG A 14 -1.87 -22.33 26.03
C ARG A 14 -2.32 -21.12 25.20
N ARG A 15 -1.40 -20.21 24.85
CA ARG A 15 -1.72 -19.03 24.04
C ARG A 15 -2.26 -19.41 22.66
N LEU A 16 -1.62 -20.37 21.99
CA LEU A 16 -2.07 -20.81 20.68
C LEU A 16 -3.43 -21.52 20.76
N ALA A 17 -3.66 -22.33 21.80
CA ALA A 17 -4.96 -23.00 22.01
C ALA A 17 -6.10 -21.99 22.23
N GLN A 18 -5.83 -20.92 22.98
CA GLN A 18 -6.78 -19.82 23.16
C GLN A 18 -7.06 -19.10 21.83
N LYS A 19 -6.04 -18.83 21.02
CA LYS A 19 -6.19 -18.23 19.69
C LYS A 19 -7.02 -19.11 18.75
N ALA A 20 -6.73 -20.42 18.72
CA ALA A 20 -7.46 -21.38 17.90
C ALA A 20 -8.94 -21.41 18.30
N LYS A 21 -9.22 -21.49 19.61
CA LYS A 21 -10.59 -21.44 20.15
C LYS A 21 -11.31 -20.15 19.77
N ALA A 22 -10.67 -18.99 19.91
CA ALA A 22 -11.26 -17.70 19.55
C ALA A 22 -11.56 -17.57 18.05
N ALA A 23 -10.80 -18.27 17.21
CA ALA A 23 -10.99 -18.30 15.75
C ALA A 23 -11.91 -19.44 15.28
N ASN A 24 -12.49 -20.25 16.18
CA ASN A 24 -13.23 -21.48 15.85
C ASN A 24 -12.43 -22.48 14.97
N LEU A 25 -11.12 -22.57 15.21
CA LEU A 25 -10.22 -23.50 14.54
C LEU A 25 -9.68 -24.54 15.53
N THR A 26 -9.28 -25.69 15.02
CA THR A 26 -8.40 -26.60 15.76
C THR A 26 -6.98 -26.01 15.84
N MET A 27 -6.20 -26.50 16.81
CA MET A 27 -4.79 -26.15 16.92
C MET A 27 -3.99 -26.49 15.65
N ALA A 28 -4.31 -27.63 15.02
CA ALA A 28 -3.62 -28.07 13.81
C ALA A 28 -3.94 -27.15 12.62
N GLU A 29 -5.19 -26.73 12.46
CA GLU A 29 -5.59 -25.79 11.40
C GLU A 29 -4.95 -24.43 11.58
N LEU A 30 -4.97 -23.88 12.81
CA LEU A 30 -4.32 -22.61 13.11
C LEU A 30 -2.83 -22.66 12.77
N LEU A 31 -2.13 -23.73 13.15
CA LEU A 31 -0.70 -23.89 12.88
C LEU A 31 -0.40 -24.11 11.41
N ARG A 32 -1.24 -24.89 10.71
CA ARG A 32 -1.11 -25.11 9.26
C ARG A 32 -1.31 -23.81 8.49
N GLU A 33 -2.39 -23.07 8.77
CA GLU A 33 -2.63 -21.77 8.13
C GLU A 33 -1.54 -20.75 8.49
N GLY A 34 -1.10 -20.74 9.74
CA GLY A 34 -0.02 -19.87 10.20
C GLY A 34 1.29 -20.15 9.48
N GLY A 35 1.62 -21.43 9.26
CA GLY A 35 2.82 -21.84 8.50
C GLY A 35 2.72 -21.53 7.00
N GLU A 36 1.57 -21.80 6.38
CA GLU A 36 1.30 -21.51 4.96
C GLU A 36 1.36 -20.00 4.66
N ARG A 37 0.89 -19.16 5.59
CA ARG A 37 0.92 -17.70 5.48
C ARG A 37 2.17 -17.06 6.08
N TYR A 38 3.08 -17.86 6.66
CA TYR A 38 4.29 -17.32 7.24
C TYR A 38 5.19 -16.83 6.11
N VAL A 39 5.18 -15.52 5.90
CA VAL A 39 6.21 -14.82 5.15
C VAL A 39 7.28 -14.48 6.19
N PRO A 40 8.51 -15.06 6.09
CA PRO A 40 9.64 -14.56 6.87
C PRO A 40 9.68 -13.06 6.67
N ALA A 41 9.79 -12.28 7.75
CA ALA A 41 9.73 -10.83 7.64
C ALA A 41 10.67 -10.37 6.52
N ASP A 42 10.09 -9.96 5.39
CA ASP A 42 10.84 -9.30 4.35
C ASP A 42 11.45 -8.07 5.00
N ASP A 43 12.71 -7.85 4.63
CA ASP A 43 13.57 -6.74 5.02
C ASP A 43 12.75 -5.54 5.55
N PRO A 44 12.98 -5.05 6.78
CA PRO A 44 12.27 -3.87 7.30
C PRO A 44 12.35 -2.65 6.36
N THR A 45 13.25 -2.66 5.38
CA THR A 45 13.30 -1.68 4.30
C THR A 45 12.17 -1.81 3.25
N LEU A 46 11.45 -2.93 3.12
CA LEU A 46 10.43 -3.13 2.08
C LEU A 46 9.29 -2.11 2.20
N LEU A 47 8.73 -1.96 3.41
CA LEU A 47 7.68 -0.96 3.67
C LEU A 47 8.20 0.47 3.47
N ASP A 48 9.45 0.74 3.83
CA ASP A 48 10.11 2.03 3.61
C ASP A 48 10.33 2.30 2.11
N HIS A 49 10.71 1.28 1.33
CA HIS A 49 10.84 1.36 -0.13
C HIS A 49 9.50 1.62 -0.81
N MET A 50 8.44 0.94 -0.39
CA MET A 50 7.08 1.17 -0.88
C MET A 50 6.61 2.60 -0.56
N ALA A 51 6.80 3.06 0.68
CA ALA A 51 6.46 4.42 1.09
C ALA A 51 7.22 5.47 0.28
N LYS A 52 8.54 5.28 0.10
CA LYS A 52 9.38 6.15 -0.74
C LYS A 52 8.92 6.17 -2.19
N GLN A 53 8.49 5.03 -2.74
CA GLN A 53 7.98 4.95 -4.11
C GLN A 53 6.67 5.72 -4.27
N VAL A 54 5.71 5.54 -3.36
CA VAL A 54 4.44 6.30 -3.37
C VAL A 54 4.71 7.80 -3.30
N ILE A 55 5.59 8.25 -2.39
CA ILE A 55 5.93 9.68 -2.27
C ILE A 55 6.53 10.23 -3.58
N ARG A 56 7.42 9.48 -4.24
CA ARG A 56 8.02 9.91 -5.51
C ARG A 56 6.98 10.06 -6.61
N GLU A 57 6.12 9.06 -6.79
CA GLU A 57 5.09 9.10 -7.84
C GLU A 57 4.05 10.19 -7.58
N THR A 58 3.66 10.41 -6.32
CA THR A 58 2.77 11.52 -5.95
C THR A 58 3.40 12.88 -6.30
N LYS A 59 4.68 13.10 -5.97
CA LYS A 59 5.39 14.34 -6.33
C LYS A 59 5.47 14.54 -7.85
N LYS A 60 5.73 13.48 -8.60
CA LYS A 60 5.77 13.52 -10.07
C LYS A 60 4.40 13.89 -10.65
N THR A 61 3.34 13.30 -10.11
CA THR A 61 1.96 13.57 -10.51
C THR A 61 1.55 15.01 -10.24
N LEU A 62 1.85 15.52 -9.04
CA LEU A 62 1.58 16.93 -8.70
C LEU A 62 2.29 17.90 -9.67
N ARG A 63 3.56 17.66 -9.99
CA ARG A 63 4.29 18.48 -10.97
C ARG A 63 3.64 18.44 -12.36
N ALA A 64 3.11 17.30 -12.78
CA ALA A 64 2.40 17.17 -14.05
C ALA A 64 1.08 17.94 -14.04
N ILE A 65 0.34 17.91 -12.93
CA ILE A 65 -0.88 18.71 -12.72
C ILE A 65 -0.54 20.20 -12.81
N ASP A 66 0.45 20.67 -12.06
CA ASP A 66 0.86 22.08 -12.04
C ASP A 66 1.25 22.56 -13.44
N LYS A 67 2.01 21.76 -14.18
CA LYS A 67 2.39 22.07 -15.58
C LYS A 67 1.15 22.18 -16.47
N THR A 68 0.18 21.28 -16.30
CA THR A 68 -1.06 21.29 -17.10
C THR A 68 -1.88 22.53 -16.80
N LEU A 69 -2.03 22.90 -15.52
CA LEU A 69 -2.75 24.11 -15.11
C LEU A 69 -2.08 25.37 -15.66
N ALA A 70 -0.75 25.45 -15.67
CA ALA A 70 -0.02 26.56 -16.27
C ALA A 70 -0.30 26.71 -17.77
N LEU A 71 -0.34 25.60 -18.52
CA LEU A 71 -0.67 25.60 -19.95
C LEU A 71 -2.11 26.05 -20.22
N VAL A 72 -3.06 25.65 -19.36
CA VAL A 72 -4.45 26.11 -19.46
C VAL A 72 -4.54 27.61 -19.23
N ALA A 73 -3.92 28.13 -18.18
CA ALA A 73 -3.91 29.56 -17.88
C ALA A 73 -3.29 30.39 -19.02
N GLU A 74 -2.19 29.91 -19.62
CA GLU A 74 -1.58 30.56 -20.78
C GLU A 74 -2.52 30.56 -21.99
N SER A 75 -3.25 29.46 -22.21
CA SER A 75 -4.24 29.36 -23.29
C SER A 75 -5.41 30.33 -23.09
N GLU A 76 -5.94 30.40 -21.87
CA GLU A 76 -7.00 31.35 -21.50
C GLU A 76 -6.56 32.80 -21.72
N ALA A 77 -5.33 33.14 -21.33
CA ALA A 77 -4.77 34.47 -21.57
C ALA A 77 -4.68 34.82 -23.07
N ARG A 78 -4.25 33.86 -23.92
CA ARG A 78 -4.20 34.05 -25.38
C ARG A 78 -5.60 34.24 -25.98
N MET A 79 -6.59 33.45 -25.55
CA MET A 79 -7.98 33.59 -26.02
C MET A 79 -8.59 34.95 -25.64
N LEU A 80 -8.31 35.42 -24.41
CA LEU A 80 -8.74 36.75 -23.96
C LEU A 80 -8.09 37.87 -24.78
N ALA A 81 -6.80 37.77 -25.11
CA ALA A 81 -6.12 38.75 -25.95
C ALA A 81 -6.72 38.80 -27.38
N LEU A 82 -6.97 37.64 -27.99
CA LEU A 82 -7.60 37.53 -29.31
C LEU A 82 -9.02 38.11 -29.33
N SER A 83 -9.84 37.82 -28.31
CA SER A 83 -11.20 38.37 -28.21
C SER A 83 -11.24 39.89 -28.03
N LYS A 84 -10.28 40.47 -27.29
CA LYS A 84 -10.14 41.92 -27.13
C LYS A 84 -9.69 42.60 -28.42
N SER A 85 -8.76 41.98 -29.16
CA SER A 85 -8.31 42.49 -30.47
C SER A 85 -9.45 42.50 -31.49
N ARG A 86 -10.28 41.44 -31.52
CA ARG A 86 -11.41 41.32 -32.45
C ARG A 86 -12.57 42.30 -32.17
N LYS A 87 -12.66 42.87 -30.97
CA LYS A 87 -13.68 43.88 -30.59
C LYS A 87 -13.28 45.33 -30.91
N LYS A 88 -12.01 45.58 -31.27
CA LYS A 88 -11.47 46.92 -31.55
C LYS A 88 -11.28 47.24 -33.04
N GLY A 89 -11.51 46.28 -33.93
CA GLY A 89 -11.59 46.49 -35.39
C GLY A 89 -13.02 46.32 -35.86
#